data_AF-A0A817KU24-F1
#
_entry.id   AF-A0A817KU24-F1
#
_cell.length_a   1.000
_cell.length_b   1.000
_cell.length_c   1.000
_cell.angle_alpha   90.00
_cell.angle_beta   90.00
_cell.angle_gamma   90.00
#
_symmetry.space_group_name_H-M   'P 1'
#
loop_
_entity.id
_entity.type
_entity.pdbx_description
1 polymer ?
#
loop_
_entity_poly.entity_id
_entity_poly.type
_entity_poly.pdbx_seq_one_letter_code
_entity_poly.pdbx_strand_id
1 'polypeptide(L)'
;MTLILGIGTSFYGLNNPDPQIESLIFCKVRGYIFQICLMLSRWFVAFACIDRYASTSDKIHLRNFAKPKIAYRIIIIIIIFWSIVCCHRLIFYEIKGNFCGIINNIAAALYHSL
;
A
#
# COMPACT_ATOMS: atom_id res chain seq x y z
N MET A 1 3.28 -0.38 -10.20
CA MET A 1 2.51 0.88 -10.05
C MET A 1 3.33 1.99 -9.37
N THR A 2 4.06 1.69 -8.29
CA THR A 2 4.93 2.65 -7.58
C THR A 2 6.11 3.18 -8.41
N LEU A 3 6.71 2.34 -9.27
CA LEU A 3 7.76 2.75 -10.21
C LEU A 3 7.26 3.78 -11.24
N ILE A 4 6.03 3.64 -11.74
CA ILE A 4 5.47 4.54 -12.76
C ILE A 4 5.25 5.94 -12.18
N LEU A 5 4.75 6.02 -10.95
CA LEU A 5 4.59 7.29 -10.24
C LEU A 5 5.94 7.93 -9.87
N GLY A 6 6.95 7.13 -9.52
CA GLY A 6 8.30 7.63 -9.23
C GLY A 6 9.01 8.17 -10.49
N ILE A 7 9.05 7.36 -11.54
CA ILE A 7 9.69 7.72 -12.82
C ILE A 7 8.94 8.89 -13.47
N GLY A 8 7.60 8.87 -13.46
CA GLY A 8 6.78 9.96 -14.00
C GLY A 8 7.13 11.30 -13.37
N THR A 9 7.20 11.38 -12.03
CA THR A 9 7.56 12.64 -11.36
C THR A 9 8.98 13.11 -11.67
N SER A 10 9.95 12.19 -11.81
CA SER A 10 11.32 12.54 -12.15
C SER A 10 11.46 13.06 -13.59
N PHE A 11 10.66 12.54 -14.52
CA PHE A 11 10.61 13.08 -15.89
C PHE A 11 9.90 14.44 -15.97
N TYR A 12 8.85 14.64 -15.18
CA TYR A 12 8.13 15.93 -15.12
C TYR A 12 8.94 17.04 -14.43
N GLY A 13 9.72 16.70 -13.39
CA GLY A 13 10.63 17.62 -12.69
C GLY A 13 11.82 18.11 -13.52
N LEU A 14 12.14 17.43 -14.62
CA LEU A 14 13.21 17.86 -15.53
C LEU A 14 12.84 19.12 -16.33
N ASN A 15 11.54 19.39 -16.50
CA ASN A 15 11.04 20.46 -17.38
C ASN A 15 10.10 21.46 -16.67
N ASN A 16 9.74 21.21 -15.41
CA ASN A 16 8.83 22.02 -14.59
C ASN A 16 9.23 21.92 -13.11
N PRO A 17 8.84 22.87 -12.23
CA PRO A 17 9.05 22.73 -10.79
C PRO A 17 8.48 21.41 -10.26
N ASP A 18 9.25 20.72 -9.42
CA ASP A 18 8.92 19.38 -8.94
C ASP A 18 7.56 19.34 -8.21
N PRO A 19 6.54 18.64 -8.74
CA PRO A 19 5.22 18.58 -8.10
C PRO A 19 5.24 17.82 -6.76
N GLN A 20 6.32 17.08 -6.50
CA GLN A 20 6.59 16.38 -5.25
C GLN A 20 6.83 17.33 -4.07
N ILE A 21 7.29 18.55 -4.37
CA ILE A 21 7.71 19.55 -3.40
C ILE A 21 6.67 20.68 -3.33
N GLU A 22 6.04 20.99 -4.45
CA GLU A 22 5.08 22.09 -4.55
C GLU A 22 3.67 21.74 -4.02
N SER A 23 3.24 20.48 -4.19
CA SER A 23 1.87 20.08 -3.85
C SER A 23 1.81 19.09 -2.67
N LEU A 24 1.32 19.58 -1.54
CA LEU A 24 1.00 18.81 -0.33
C LEU A 24 0.12 17.59 -0.64
N ILE A 25 -0.81 17.73 -1.57
CA ILE A 25 -1.76 16.68 -1.97
C ILE A 25 -1.01 15.52 -2.64
N PHE A 26 -0.10 15.81 -3.58
CA PHE A 26 0.64 14.77 -4.29
C PHE A 26 1.60 14.02 -3.36
N CYS A 27 2.28 14.76 -2.48
CA CYS A 27 3.12 14.20 -1.42
C CYS A 27 2.35 13.17 -0.56
N LYS A 28 1.17 13.54 -0.06
CA LYS A 28 0.31 12.68 0.77
C LYS A 28 -0.21 11.45 0.01
N VAL A 29 -0.72 11.65 -1.20
CA VAL A 29 -1.29 10.57 -2.03
C VAL A 29 -0.22 9.55 -2.41
N ARG A 30 0.99 9.99 -2.74
CA ARG A 30 2.11 9.08 -3.07
C ARG A 30 2.47 8.19 -1.89
N GLY A 31 2.63 8.76 -0.69
CA GLY A 31 2.93 8.01 0.53
C GLY A 31 1.81 7.03 0.94
N TYR A 32 0.56 7.40 0.65
CA TYR A 32 -0.62 6.54 0.86
C TYR A 32 -0.64 5.34 -0.10
N ILE A 33 -0.52 5.59 -1.42
CA ILE A 33 -0.54 4.54 -2.44
C ILE A 33 0.62 3.55 -2.23
N PHE A 34 1.81 4.07 -1.92
CA PHE A 34 2.98 3.23 -1.67
C PHE A 34 2.75 2.25 -0.51
N GLN A 35 2.13 2.71 0.58
CA GLN A 35 1.82 1.82 1.71
C GLN A 35 0.87 0.71 1.34
N ILE A 36 -0.23 1.10 0.68
CA ILE A 36 -1.31 0.17 0.36
C ILE A 36 -0.77 -0.89 -0.57
N CYS A 37 0.00 -0.51 -1.60
CA CYS A 37 0.63 -1.47 -2.50
C CYS A 37 1.59 -2.43 -1.77
N LEU A 38 2.40 -1.93 -0.84
CA LEU A 38 3.32 -2.78 -0.06
C LEU A 38 2.60 -3.75 0.88
N MET A 39 1.56 -3.29 1.57
CA MET A 39 0.80 -4.16 2.48
C MET A 39 -0.01 -5.17 1.68
N LEU A 40 -0.72 -4.74 0.64
CA LEU A 40 -1.51 -5.64 -0.20
C LEU A 40 -0.65 -6.72 -0.86
N SER A 41 0.56 -6.40 -1.34
CA SER A 41 1.42 -7.42 -1.95
C SER A 41 1.81 -8.52 -0.96
N ARG A 42 2.17 -8.16 0.28
CA ARG A 42 2.49 -9.13 1.35
C ARG A 42 1.29 -10.04 1.66
N TRP A 43 0.10 -9.45 1.80
CA TRP A 43 -1.11 -10.22 2.09
C TRP A 43 -1.57 -11.09 0.93
N PHE A 44 -1.48 -10.62 -0.31
CA PHE A 44 -1.81 -11.44 -1.48
C PHE A 44 -0.88 -12.63 -1.64
N VAL A 45 0.41 -12.48 -1.34
CA VAL A 45 1.35 -13.63 -1.33
C VAL A 45 0.96 -14.62 -0.22
N ALA A 46 0.68 -14.15 1.00
CA ALA A 46 0.23 -15.02 2.08
C ALA A 46 -1.06 -15.77 1.73
N PHE A 47 -2.06 -15.09 1.17
CA PHE A 47 -3.30 -15.72 0.71
C PHE A 47 -3.07 -16.70 -0.44
N ALA A 48 -2.17 -16.42 -1.37
CA ALA A 48 -1.81 -17.35 -2.44
C ALA A 48 -1.18 -18.65 -1.88
N CYS A 49 -0.33 -18.54 -0.85
CA CYS A 49 0.22 -19.71 -0.17
C CYS A 49 -0.88 -20.52 0.56
N ILE A 50 -1.79 -19.84 1.27
CA ILE A 50 -2.92 -20.47 1.96
C ILE A 50 -3.84 -21.17 0.94
N ASP A 51 -4.10 -20.55 -0.21
CA ASP A 51 -4.94 -21.12 -1.27
C ASP A 51 -4.34 -22.40 -1.86
N ARG A 52 -3.02 -22.41 -2.14
CA ARG A 52 -2.34 -23.64 -2.59
C ARG A 52 -2.33 -24.74 -1.53
N TYR A 53 -2.15 -24.39 -0.26
CA TYR A 53 -2.21 -25.34 0.85
C TYR A 53 -3.62 -25.93 1.01
N ALA A 54 -4.65 -25.08 0.96
CA ALA A 54 -6.04 -25.50 1.07
C ALA A 54 -6.47 -26.40 -0.11
N SER A 55 -5.90 -26.17 -1.29
CA SER A 55 -6.14 -26.97 -2.50
C SER A 55 -5.49 -28.36 -2.45
N THR A 56 -4.39 -28.52 -1.73
CA THR A 56 -3.67 -29.80 -1.59
C THR A 56 -4.07 -30.60 -0.35
N SER A 57 -4.81 -30.02 0.58
CA SER A 57 -5.27 -30.72 1.79
C SER A 57 -6.48 -31.62 1.52
N ASP A 58 -6.46 -32.84 2.05
CA ASP A 58 -7.58 -33.80 2.01
C ASP A 58 -8.81 -33.37 2.84
N LYS A 59 -8.68 -32.32 3.66
CA LYS A 59 -9.79 -31.83 4.48
C LYS A 59 -10.83 -31.10 3.62
N ILE A 60 -12.05 -31.64 3.57
CA ILE A 60 -13.19 -31.10 2.81
C ILE A 60 -13.48 -29.63 3.16
N HIS A 61 -13.33 -29.22 4.42
CA HIS A 61 -13.49 -27.83 4.85
C HIS A 61 -12.49 -26.87 4.21
N LEU A 62 -11.22 -27.27 4.09
CA LEU A 62 -10.18 -26.46 3.43
C LEU A 62 -10.40 -26.40 1.92
N ARG A 63 -10.79 -27.53 1.31
CA ARG A 63 -11.10 -27.57 -0.13
C ARG A 63 -12.31 -26.72 -0.51
N ASN A 64 -13.30 -26.61 0.38
CA ASN A 64 -14.45 -25.74 0.17
C ASN A 64 -14.10 -24.25 0.33
N PHE A 65 -13.05 -23.94 1.10
CA PHE A 65 -12.53 -22.58 1.29
C PHE A 65 -11.74 -22.07 0.07
N ALA A 66 -11.03 -22.96 -0.64
CA ALA A 66 -10.31 -22.68 -1.89
C ALA A 66 -11.22 -22.40 -3.12
N LYS A 67 -12.48 -22.00 -2.89
CA LYS A 67 -13.38 -21.61 -3.99
C LYS A 67 -13.03 -20.20 -4.47
N PRO A 68 -12.95 -19.96 -5.79
CA PRO A 68 -12.59 -18.65 -6.32
C PRO A 68 -13.54 -17.54 -5.87
N LYS A 69 -14.83 -17.85 -5.69
CA LYS A 69 -15.84 -16.91 -5.17
C LYS A 69 -15.51 -16.39 -3.75
N ILE A 70 -14.95 -17.24 -2.90
CA ILE A 70 -14.55 -16.88 -1.53
C ILE A 70 -13.26 -16.07 -1.58
N ALA A 71 -12.31 -16.48 -2.42
CA ALA A 71 -11.06 -15.74 -2.63
C ALA A 71 -11.30 -14.29 -3.04
N TYR A 72 -12.18 -14.04 -4.03
CA TYR A 72 -12.55 -12.67 -4.43
C TYR A 72 -13.16 -11.86 -3.29
N ARG A 73 -14.03 -12.47 -2.46
CA ARG A 73 -14.62 -11.78 -1.30
C ARG A 73 -13.55 -11.41 -0.27
N ILE A 74 -12.60 -12.31 0.02
CA ILE A 74 -11.49 -12.05 0.95
C ILE A 74 -10.59 -10.93 0.42
N ILE A 75 -10.27 -10.94 -0.88
CA ILE A 75 -9.46 -9.89 -1.53
C ILE A 75 -10.16 -8.53 -1.41
N ILE A 76 -11.47 -8.43 -1.66
CA ILE A 76 -12.19 -7.16 -1.52
C ILE A 76 -12.17 -6.67 -0.07
N ILE A 77 -12.40 -7.56 0.90
CA ILE A 77 -12.36 -7.22 2.33
C ILE A 77 -10.98 -6.72 2.73
N ILE A 78 -9.90 -7.39 2.29
CA ILE A 78 -8.53 -6.99 2.63
C ILE A 78 -8.19 -5.61 2.04
N ILE A 79 -8.63 -5.33 0.81
CA ILE A 79 -8.41 -4.03 0.15
C ILE A 79 -9.10 -2.92 0.94
N ILE A 80 -10.37 -3.11 1.31
CA ILE A 80 -11.13 -2.12 2.07
C ILE A 80 -10.49 -1.89 3.45
N PHE A 81 -10.15 -2.97 4.16
CA PHE A 81 -9.53 -2.91 5.47
C PHE A 81 -8.19 -2.15 5.44
N TRP A 82 -7.29 -2.51 4.53
CA TRP A 82 -5.99 -1.83 4.40
C TRP A 82 -6.13 -0.39 3.91
N SER A 83 -7.13 -0.08 3.09
CA SER A 83 -7.40 1.31 2.67
C SER A 83 -7.77 2.19 3.87
N ILE A 84 -8.67 1.71 4.73
CA ILE A 84 -9.10 2.44 5.94
C ILE A 84 -7.92 2.62 6.91
N VAL A 85 -7.16 1.56 7.18
CA VAL A 85 -5.99 1.63 8.07
C VAL A 85 -4.94 2.59 7.52
N CYS A 86 -4.71 2.59 6.21
CA CYS A 86 -3.76 3.50 5.58
C CYS A 86 -4.27 4.95 5.49
N CYS A 87 -5.58 5.21 5.58
CA CYS A 87 -6.11 6.58 5.59
C CYS A 87 -5.57 7.39 6.78
N HIS A 88 -5.30 6.75 7.92
CA HIS A 88 -4.67 7.40 9.07
C HIS A 88 -3.34 8.07 8.71
N ARG A 89 -2.59 7.55 7.72
CA ARG A 89 -1.31 8.10 7.26
C ARG A 89 -1.45 9.49 6.64
N LEU A 90 -2.60 9.78 6.02
CA LEU A 90 -2.84 11.03 5.30
C LEU A 90 -2.77 12.26 6.23
N ILE A 91 -3.01 12.03 7.53
CA ILE A 91 -3.00 13.04 8.58
C ILE A 91 -1.57 13.40 8.99
N PHE A 92 -0.64 12.43 9.01
CA PHE A 92 0.72 12.60 9.56
C PHE A 92 1.78 13.09 8.56
N TYR A 93 1.46 13.16 7.27
CA TYR A 93 2.38 13.70 6.26
C TYR A 93 2.32 15.23 6.25
N GLU A 94 3.46 15.88 6.46
CA GLU A 94 3.66 17.33 6.35
C GLU A 94 4.82 17.63 5.40
N ILE A 95 4.80 18.82 4.79
CA ILE A 95 5.93 19.35 4.00
C ILE A 95 6.69 20.33 4.88
N LYS A 96 7.98 20.06 5.16
CA LYS A 96 8.91 21.06 5.69
C LYS A 96 10.16 21.11 4.82
N GLY A 97 10.49 22.31 4.34
CA GLY A 97 11.77 22.62 3.69
C GLY A 97 12.14 21.67 2.55
N ASN A 98 11.31 21.59 1.50
CA ASN A 98 11.48 20.71 0.33
C ASN A 98 11.44 19.19 0.58
N PHE A 99 11.23 18.72 1.81
CA PHE A 99 11.06 17.30 2.08
C PHE A 99 9.59 16.97 2.34
N CYS A 100 9.11 16.00 1.57
CA CYS A 100 7.82 15.33 1.76
C CYS A 100 8.04 14.10 2.65
N GLY A 101 7.60 14.15 3.91
CA GLY A 101 7.81 13.03 4.83
C GLY A 101 7.12 13.19 6.18
N ILE A 102 7.32 12.20 7.06
CA ILE A 102 6.87 12.27 8.46
C ILE A 102 8.02 12.88 9.26
N ILE A 103 7.99 14.19 9.48
CA ILE A 103 9.15 14.95 10.01
C ILE A 103 9.03 15.13 11.53
N ASN A 104 7.82 15.06 12.07
CA ASN A 104 7.49 15.46 13.44
C ASN A 104 7.39 14.25 14.39
N ASN A 105 7.26 13.04 13.86
CA ASN A 105 7.01 11.83 14.65
C ASN A 105 7.94 10.69 14.21
N ILE A 106 9.14 10.67 14.81
CA ILE A 106 10.17 9.64 14.58
C ILE A 106 9.63 8.24 14.90
N ALA A 107 8.76 8.10 15.91
CA ALA A 107 8.10 6.84 16.25
C ALA A 107 7.19 6.31 15.13
N ALA A 108 6.46 7.20 14.44
CA ALA A 108 5.61 6.81 13.31
C ALA A 108 6.43 6.50 12.06
N ALA A 109 7.60 7.14 11.89
CA ALA A 109 8.55 6.80 10.83
C ALA A 109 9.16 5.41 11.04
N LEU A 110 9.58 5.08 12.28
CA LEU A 110 10.16 3.78 12.65
C LEU A 110 9.16 2.63 12.52
N TYR A 111 7.90 2.84 12.93
CA TYR A 111 6.82 1.87 12.73
C TYR A 111 6.52 1.60 11.25
N HIS A 112 6.84 2.55 10.36
CA HIS A 112 6.62 2.41 8.93
C HIS A 112 7.83 1.91 8.14
N SER A 113 9.01 1.88 8.75
CA SER A 113 10.22 1.26 8.18
C SER A 113 10.37 -0.23 8.49
N LEU A 114 9.69 -0.72 9.53
CA LEU A 114 9.57 -2.15 9.90
C LEU A 114 8.44 -2.82 9.10
#